data_AF-A0A535SA86-F1
#
_entry.id   AF-A0A535SA86-F1
#
_cell.length_a   1.000
_cell.length_b   1.000
_cell.length_c   1.000
_cell.angle_alpha   90.00
_cell.angle_beta   90.00
_cell.angle_gamma   90.00
#
_symmetry.space_group_name_H-M   'P 1'
#
loop_
_entity.id
_entity.type
_entity.pdbx_description
1 polymer ?
#
loop_
_entity_poly.entity_id
_entity_poly.type
_entity_poly.pdbx_seq_one_letter_code
_entity_poly.pdbx_strand_id
1 'polypeptide(L)' 'MSKREFTISNEYHYNRTNAIRWIISHLLRNKPFMFSFMLASIITNTFYASVPILTGMAFTAVLQGTAAAGQLLRIALLIL' A
#
# COMPACT_ATOMS: atom_id res chain seq x y z
N MET A 1 -25.17 -9.15 -26.97
CA MET A 1 -25.97 -8.18 -26.20
C MET A 1 -26.66 -8.92 -25.07
N SER A 2 -26.51 -8.46 -23.82
CA SER A 2 -27.22 -9.01 -22.66
C SER A 2 -28.65 -8.45 -22.67
N LYS A 3 -29.68 -9.30 -22.66
CA LYS A 3 -31.09 -8.86 -22.57
C LYS A 3 -31.31 -8.18 -21.22
N ARG A 4 -31.63 -6.88 -21.21
CA ARG A 4 -31.99 -6.11 -20.00
C ARG A 4 -33.20 -5.24 -20.34
N GLU A 5 -34.23 -5.27 -19.49
CA GLU A 5 -35.51 -4.58 -19.70
C GLU A 5 -35.49 -3.10 -19.28
N PHE A 6 -34.45 -2.65 -18.57
CA PHE A 6 -34.25 -1.26 -18.19
C PHE A 6 -32.81 -0.84 -18.47
N THR A 7 -32.64 0.21 -19.29
CA THR A 7 -31.33 0.75 -19.68
C THR A 7 -31.22 2.19 -19.17
N ILE A 8 -30.21 2.45 -18.35
CA ILE A 8 -29.93 3.81 -17.84
C ILE A 8 -29.24 4.58 -18.97
N SER A 9 -29.74 5.78 -19.32
CA SER A 9 -29.26 6.55 -20.49
C SER A 9 -27.76 6.89 -20.46
N ASN A 10 -27.15 6.84 -19.27
CA ASN A 10 -25.74 7.14 -19.06
C ASN A 10 -24.95 5.99 -18.39
N GLU A 11 -25.35 4.73 -18.64
CA GLU A 11 -24.62 3.58 -18.09
C GLU A 11 -23.21 3.49 -18.69
N TYR A 12 -22.20 3.48 -17.83
CA TYR A 12 -20.82 3.24 -18.27
C TYR A 12 -20.65 1.79 -18.73
N HIS A 13 -20.23 1.62 -19.97
CA HIS A 13 -20.08 0.31 -20.59
C HIS A 13 -18.75 -0.34 -20.16
N TYR A 14 -18.82 -1.29 -19.24
CA TYR A 14 -17.69 -2.16 -18.92
C TYR A 14 -17.52 -3.23 -19.99
N ASN A 15 -16.27 -3.51 -20.39
CA ASN A 15 -15.97 -4.59 -21.32
C ASN A 15 -16.08 -5.94 -20.59
N ARG A 16 -17.16 -6.70 -20.82
CA ARG A 16 -17.41 -8.00 -20.18
C ARG A 16 -17.01 -9.20 -21.05
N THR A 17 -16.32 -8.98 -22.17
CA THR A 17 -15.99 -10.04 -23.15
C THR A 17 -15.00 -11.06 -22.60
N ASN A 18 -14.18 -10.69 -21.62
CA ASN A 18 -13.24 -11.56 -20.93
C ASN A 18 -13.02 -11.05 -19.50
N ALA A 19 -12.88 -11.94 -18.51
CA ALA A 19 -12.67 -11.59 -17.10
C ALA A 19 -11.52 -10.58 -16.90
N ILE A 20 -10.40 -10.76 -17.60
CA ILE A 20 -9.23 -9.86 -17.51
C ILE A 20 -9.59 -8.46 -18.06
N ARG A 21 -10.27 -8.39 -19.21
CA ARG A 21 -10.68 -7.12 -19.83
C ARG A 21 -11.70 -6.38 -18.97
N TRP A 22 -12.57 -7.13 -18.28
CA TRP A 22 -13.51 -6.57 -17.32
C TRP A 22 -12.80 -5.97 -16.11
N ILE A 23 -11.88 -6.70 -15.49
CA ILE A 23 -11.04 -6.24 -14.37
C ILE A 23 -10.31 -4.94 -14.75
N ILE A 24 -9.62 -4.93 -15.88
CA ILE A 24 -8.89 -3.73 -16.35
C ILE A 24 -9.85 -2.55 -16.58
N SER A 25 -10.99 -2.78 -17.24
CA SER A 25 -11.99 -1.72 -17.47
C SER A 25 -12.57 -1.16 -16.17
N HIS A 26 -12.65 -2.00 -15.13
CA HIS A 26 -13.15 -1.63 -13.82
C HIS A 26 -12.12 -0.85 -13.00
N LEU A 27 -10.86 -1.29 -13.04
CA LEU A 27 -9.74 -0.61 -12.39
C LEU A 27 -9.48 0.78 -13.00
N LEU A 28 -9.50 0.90 -14.34
CA LEU A 28 -9.31 2.17 -15.05
C LEU A 28 -10.42 3.19 -14.79
N ARG A 29 -11.61 2.76 -14.36
CA ARG A 29 -12.67 3.68 -13.91
C ARG A 29 -12.43 4.12 -12.46
N ASN A 30 -11.95 3.21 -11.62
CA ASN A 30 -11.66 3.43 -10.21
C ASN A 30 -10.20 3.87 -9.98
N LYS A 31 -9.70 4.82 -10.79
CA LYS A 31 -8.31 5.31 -10.73
C LYS A 31 -7.89 5.78 -9.33
N PRO A 32 -8.71 6.52 -8.56
CA PRO A 32 -8.32 6.95 -7.22
C PRO A 32 -7.97 5.78 -6.29
N PHE A 33 -8.74 4.69 -6.36
CA PHE A 33 -8.48 3.49 -5.56
C PHE A 33 -7.19 2.78 -6.00
N MET A 34 -6.92 2.72 -7.32
CA MET A 34 -5.63 2.20 -7.81
C MET A 34 -4.44 3.03 -7.30
N PHE A 35 -4.52 4.36 -7.42
CA PHE A 35 -3.46 5.25 -6.94
C PHE A 35 -3.27 5.13 -5.44
N SER A 36 -4.36 5.10 -4.67
CA SER A 36 -4.31 4.88 -3.21
C SER A 36 -3.66 3.55 -2.87
N PHE A 37 -3.96 2.47 -3.60
CA PHE A 37 -3.37 1.16 -3.38
C PHE A 37 -1.86 1.15 -3.68
N MET A 38 -1.45 1.77 -4.80
CA MET A 38 -0.03 1.90 -5.14
C MET A 38 0.72 2.70 -4.09
N LEU A 39 0.16 3.84 -3.66
CA LEU A 39 0.74 4.68 -2.62
C LEU A 39 0.87 3.92 -1.30
N ALA A 40 -0.20 3.25 -0.85
CA ALA A 40 -0.17 2.44 0.36
C ALA A 40 0.87 1.33 0.28
N SER A 41 0.99 0.67 -0.87
CA SER A 41 1.97 -0.39 -1.10
C SER A 41 3.41 0.11 -1.02
N ILE A 42 3.70 1.29 -1.58
CA ILE A 42 5.01 1.94 -1.47
C ILE A 42 5.30 2.26 -0.01
N ILE A 43 4.37 2.90 0.70
CA ILE A 43 4.53 3.27 2.11
C ILE A 43 4.81 2.02 2.96
N THR A 44 4.00 0.97 2.80
CA THR A 44 4.17 -0.29 3.52
C THR A 44 5.55 -0.91 3.28
N ASN A 45 5.98 -0.96 2.02
CA ASN A 45 7.31 -1.49 1.70
C ASN A 45 8.44 -0.61 2.25
N THR A 46 8.27 0.71 2.26
CA THR A 46 9.23 1.62 2.88
C THR A 46 9.33 1.37 4.40
N PHE A 47 8.20 1.16 5.08
CA PHE A 47 8.20 0.81 6.50
C PHE A 47 8.90 -0.52 6.76
N TYR A 48 8.61 -1.56 5.98
CA TYR A 48 9.32 -2.83 6.09
C TYR A 48 10.82 -2.70 5.84
N ALA A 49 11.22 -1.90 4.83
CA ALA A 49 12.63 -1.65 4.54
C ALA A 49 13.35 -0.83 5.63
N SER A 50 12.60 -0.07 6.45
CA SER A 50 13.17 0.70 7.55
C SER A 50 13.53 -0.16 8.76
N VAL A 51 12.90 -1.33 8.95
CA VAL A 51 13.13 -2.19 10.13
C VAL A 51 14.59 -2.64 10.25
N PRO A 52 15.27 -3.16 9.18
CA PRO A 52 16.70 -3.48 9.26
C PRO A 52 17.59 -2.28 9.56
N ILE A 53 17.24 -1.10 9.04
CA ILE A 53 18.00 0.15 9.27
C ILE A 53 17.90 0.55 10.75
N LEU A 54 16.68 0.59 11.29
CA LEU A 54 16.40 0.85 12.70
C LEU A 54 17.12 -0.17 13.60
N THR A 55 17.10 -1.45 13.21
CA THR A 55 17.79 -2.52 13.92
C THR A 55 19.31 -2.30 13.95
N GLY A 56 19.92 -1.93 12.82
CA GLY A 56 21.34 -1.59 12.75
C GLY A 56 21.70 -0.41 13.65
N MET A 57 20.88 0.65 13.66
CA MET A 57 21.06 1.79 14.56
C MET A 57 20.94 1.41 16.03
N ALA A 58 20.06 0.47 16.38
CA ALA A 58 19.97 -0.04 17.75
C ALA A 58 21.28 -0.71 18.18
N PHE A 59 21.87 -1.55 17.31
CA PHE A 59 23.17 -2.16 17.60
C PHE A 59 24.27 -1.12 17.79
N THR A 60 24.34 -0.11 16.92
CA THR A 60 25.29 0.99 17.08
C THR A 60 25.10 1.72 18.41
N ALA A 61 23.86 1.99 18.81
CA ALA A 61 23.54 2.67 20.06
C ALA A 61 23.95 1.83 21.29
N VAL A 62 23.75 0.51 21.26
CA VAL A 62 24.23 -0.39 22.33
C VAL A 62 25.76 -0.34 22.45
N LEU A 63 26.49 -0.32 21.34
CA LEU A 63 27.95 -0.24 21.33
C LEU A 63 28.49 1.10 21.87
N GLN A 64 27.69 2.17 21.86
CA GLN A 64 28.06 3.47 22.40
C GLN A 64 27.89 3.58 23.94
N GLY A 65 27.31 2.57 24.59
CA GLY A 65 27.24 2.47 26.05
C GLY A 65 25.96 3.05 26.68
N THR A 66 26.03 3.33 27.98
CA THR A 66 24.86 3.48 28.87
C THR A 66 23.99 4.72 28.63
N ALA A 67 24.47 5.72 27.86
CA ALA A 67 23.69 6.91 27.50
C ALA A 67 22.57 6.64 26.46
N ALA A 68 22.50 5.44 25.89
CA ALA A 68 21.63 5.12 24.75
C ALA A 68 20.20 4.65 25.11
N ALA A 69 19.83 4.53 26.40
CA ALA A 69 18.52 3.96 26.79
C ALA A 69 17.31 4.67 26.15
N GLY A 70 17.32 6.00 26.10
CA GLY A 70 16.26 6.77 25.45
C GLY A 70 16.22 6.59 23.92
N GLN A 71 17.38 6.43 23.29
CA GLN A 71 17.48 6.16 21.86
C GLN A 71 16.96 4.76 21.52
N LEU A 72 17.28 3.77 22.34
CA LEU A 72 16.80 2.39 22.19
C LEU A 72 15.28 2.31 22.35
N LEU A 73 14.71 3.01 23.34
CA LEU A 73 13.25 3.09 23.49
C LEU A 73 12.58 3.69 22.25
N ARG A 74 13.13 4.79 21.72
CA ARG A 74 12.61 5.42 20.51
C ARG A 74 12.68 4.48 19.31
N ILE A 75 13.79 3.76 19.14
CA ILE A 75 13.93 2.78 18.04
C ILE A 75 12.91 1.64 18.20
N ALA A 76 12.71 1.13 19.41
CA ALA A 76 11.71 0.10 19.67
C ALA A 76 10.29 0.56 19.32
N LEU A 77 9.92 1.79 19.68
CA LEU A 77 8.62 2.38 19.34
C LEU A 77 8.42 2.65 17.84
N LEU A 78 9.50 2.82 17.07
CA LEU A 78 9.43 2.98 15.61
C LEU A 78 9.26 1.64 14.88
N ILE A 79 9.62 0.51 15.51
CA ILE A 79 9.50 -0.83 14.94
C ILE A 79 8.13 -1.46 15.26
N LEU A 80 7.57 -1.17 16.44
CA LEU A 80 6.28 -1.69 16.92
C LEU A 80 5.10 -1.20 16.05
#